data_AF-A0A5E4JA53-F1
#
_entry.id   AF-A0A5E4JA53-F1
#
_cell.length_a   1.000
_cell.length_b   1.000
_cell.length_c   1.000
_cell.angle_alpha   90.00
_cell.angle_beta   90.00
_cell.angle_gamma   90.00
#
_symmetry.space_group_name_H-M   'P 1'
#
loop_
_entity.id
_entity.type
_entity.pdbx_description
1 polymer ?
#
loop_
_entity_poly.entity_id
_entity_poly.type
_entity_poly.pdbx_seq_one_letter_code
_entity_poly.pdbx_strand_id
1 'polypeptide(L)' 'MASNTTIIVHKETRERLASLKEYTRESYDEVINKLITIFEKMKSEGELTEETKKEIVAARRQIKEGKGMSTKELVERLGL' A
#
# COMPACT_ATOMS: atom_id res chain seq x y z
N MET A 1 14.00 30.19 -9.45
CA MET A 1 13.94 29.56 -8.11
C MET A 1 14.42 28.13 -8.28
N ALA A 2 15.45 27.68 -7.56
CA ALA A 2 15.93 26.30 -7.70
C ALA A 2 14.83 25.32 -7.24
N SER A 3 14.44 24.38 -8.10
CA SER A 3 13.37 23.41 -7.82
C SER A 3 13.80 22.29 -6.87
N ASN A 4 15.11 22.16 -6.61
CA ASN A 4 15.70 21.05 -5.90
C ASN A 4 16.54 21.56 -4.73
N THR A 5 16.56 20.79 -3.64
CA THR A 5 17.40 21.00 -2.47
C THR A 5 18.27 19.76 -2.21
N THR A 6 19.26 19.89 -1.35
CA THR A 6 20.18 18.80 -1.00
C THR A 6 19.94 18.34 0.43
N ILE A 7 19.93 17.03 0.62
CA ILE A 7 19.98 16.39 1.94
C ILE A 7 21.26 15.55 2.05
N ILE A 8 21.82 15.46 3.25
CA ILE A 8 22.98 14.59 3.53
C ILE A 8 22.46 13.35 4.24
N VAL A 9 22.80 12.18 3.70
CA VAL A 9 22.45 10.87 4.27
C VAL A 9 23.68 9.97 4.27
N HIS A 10 23.71 9.00 5.18
CA HIS A 10 24.74 7.97 5.17
C HIS A 10 24.65 7.11 3.90
N LYS A 11 25.79 6.54 3.48
CA LYS A 11 25.87 5.65 2.32
C LYS A 11 24.90 4.46 2.44
N GLU A 12 24.82 3.87 3.63
CA GLU A 12 23.90 2.76 3.93
C GLU A 12 22.44 3.17 3.73
N THR A 13 22.03 4.35 4.21
CA THR A 13 20.67 4.89 4.00
C THR A 13 20.37 5.03 2.51
N ARG A 14 21.32 5.57 1.72
CA ARG A 14 21.16 5.70 0.27
C ARG A 14 21.00 4.35 -0.43
N GLU A 15 21.72 3.32 0.03
CA GLU A 15 21.61 1.96 -0.51
C GLU A 15 20.25 1.33 -0.18
N ARG A 16 19.76 1.52 1.05
CA ARG A 16 18.40 1.11 1.44
C ARG A 16 17.33 1.83 0.62
N LEU A 17 17.48 3.13 0.36
CA LEU A 17 16.58 3.85 -0.53
C LEU A 17 16.65 3.33 -1.98
N ALA A 18 17.84 2.92 -2.44
CA ALA A 18 18.00 2.35 -3.78
C ALA A 18 17.29 1.01 -3.93
N SER A 19 17.31 0.15 -2.91
CA SER A 19 16.59 -1.13 -2.92
C SER A 19 15.07 -0.99 -2.88
N LEU A 20 14.55 0.18 -2.50
CA LEU A 20 13.11 0.47 -2.45
C LEU A 20 12.55 1.01 -3.78
N LYS A 21 13.41 1.16 -4.80
CA LYS A 21 12.96 1.58 -6.13
C LYS A 21 12.20 0.45 -6.81
N GLU A 22 11.04 0.76 -7.37
CA GLU A 22 10.19 -0.19 -8.11
C GLU A 22 10.56 -0.26 -9.59
N TYR A 23 11.17 0.80 -10.13
CA TYR A 23 11.60 0.87 -11.52
C TYR A 23 12.92 1.63 -11.66
N THR A 24 13.67 1.34 -12.72
CA THR A 24 15.06 1.80 -12.91
C THR A 24 15.22 3.32 -12.88
N ARG A 25 14.19 4.08 -13.29
CA ARG A 25 14.25 5.56 -13.41
C ARG A 25 13.59 6.31 -12.24
N GLU A 26 13.15 5.61 -11.19
CA GLU A 26 12.57 6.26 -10.01
C GLU A 26 13.62 7.11 -9.29
N SER A 27 13.28 8.37 -9.00
CA SER A 27 14.15 9.29 -8.27
C SER A 27 14.11 9.01 -6.76
N TYR A 28 15.13 9.47 -6.03
CA TYR A 28 15.11 9.37 -4.57
C TYR A 28 14.00 10.22 -3.95
N ASP A 29 13.64 11.33 -4.58
CA ASP A 29 12.53 12.18 -4.15
C ASP A 29 11.18 11.44 -4.24
N GLU A 30 10.92 10.73 -5.35
CA GLU A 30 9.73 9.88 -5.49
C GLU A 30 9.68 8.77 -4.42
N VAL A 31 10.80 8.09 -4.19
CA VAL A 31 10.87 7.04 -3.13
C VAL A 31 10.59 7.64 -1.76
N ILE A 32 11.19 8.78 -1.42
CA ILE A 32 11.00 9.43 -0.12
C ILE A 32 9.54 9.86 0.06
N ASN A 33 8.94 10.52 -0.95
CA ASN A 33 7.55 10.95 -0.87
C ASN A 33 6.59 9.76 -0.75
N LYS A 34 6.83 8.67 -1.50
CA LYS A 34 6.07 7.42 -1.37
C LYS A 34 6.11 6.87 0.06
N LEU A 35 7.29 6.84 0.68
CA LEU A 35 7.44 6.40 2.06
C LEU A 35 6.72 7.32 3.06
N ILE A 36 6.77 8.64 2.84
CA ILE A 36 6.04 9.62 3.66
C ILE A 36 4.54 9.37 3.55
N THR A 37 4.00 9.22 2.33
CA THR A 37 2.57 8.93 2.13
C THR A 37 2.14 7.63 2.82
N ILE A 38 2.95 6.57 2.73
CA ILE A 38 2.67 5.31 3.44
C ILE A 38 2.63 5.54 4.95
N PHE A 39 3.61 6.25 5.50
CA PHE A 39 3.69 6.55 6.92
C PHE A 39 2.50 7.40 7.40
N GLU A 40 2.12 8.42 6.65
CA GLU A 40 0.94 9.25 6.94
C GLU A 40 -0.35 8.43 6.89
N LYS A 41 -0.49 7.57 5.87
CA LYS A 41 -1.62 6.67 5.74
C LYS A 41 -1.73 5.74 6.95
N MET A 42 -0.63 5.09 7.35
CA MET A 42 -0.59 4.25 8.56
C MET A 42 -0.96 5.02 9.82
N LYS A 43 -0.52 6.28 9.95
CA LYS A 43 -0.86 7.13 11.09
C LYS A 43 -2.34 7.54 11.10
N SER A 44 -2.93 7.75 9.93
CA SER A 44 -4.32 8.22 9.78
C SER A 44 -5.36 7.09 9.84
N GLU A 45 -5.08 5.94 9.23
CA GLU A 45 -6.00 4.81 9.12
C GLU A 45 -5.97 3.93 10.38
N GLY A 46 -4.92 4.04 11.20
CA GLY A 46 -4.73 3.18 12.36
C GLY A 46 -4.50 1.72 11.98
N GLU A 47 -4.37 0.86 12.99
CA GLU A 47 -4.43 -0.59 12.74
C GLU A 47 -5.86 -1.01 12.44
N LEU A 48 -6.03 -2.03 11.60
CA LEU A 48 -7.34 -2.68 11.44
C LEU A 48 -7.87 -3.09 12.82
N THR A 49 -9.14 -2.78 13.09
CA THR A 49 -9.76 -3.26 14.32
C THR A 49 -9.79 -4.78 14.34
N GLU A 50 -9.80 -5.38 15.53
CA GLU A 50 -9.87 -6.83 15.67
C GLU A 50 -11.14 -7.41 15.03
N GLU A 51 -12.23 -6.66 15.03
CA GLU A 51 -13.46 -6.98 14.30
C GLU A 51 -13.21 -7.04 12.79
N THR A 52 -12.55 -6.03 12.22
CA THR A 52 -12.25 -5.98 10.78
C THR A 52 -11.32 -7.14 10.38
N LYS A 53 -10.32 -7.47 11.23
CA LYS A 53 -9.45 -8.63 11.00
C LYS A 53 -10.24 -9.93 11.00
N LYS A 54 -11.17 -10.13 11.96
CA LYS A 54 -12.04 -11.31 12.02
C LYS A 54 -12.94 -11.43 10.79
N GLU A 55 -13.51 -10.32 10.32
CA GLU A 55 -14.34 -10.29 9.12
C GLU A 55 -13.55 -10.68 7.87
N ILE A 56 -12.32 -10.16 7.70
CA ILE A 56 -11.43 -10.55 6.60
C ILE A 56 -11.12 -12.05 6.65
N VAL A 57 -10.83 -12.60 7.85
CA VAL A 57 -10.57 -14.03 8.02
C VAL A 57 -11.81 -14.87 7.65
N ALA A 58 -12.99 -14.45 8.10
CA ALA A 58 -14.25 -15.12 7.78
C ALA A 58 -14.55 -15.09 6.28
N ALA A 59 -14.38 -13.94 5.62
CA ALA A 59 -14.57 -13.79 4.19
C ALA A 59 -13.61 -14.69 3.38
N ARG A 60 -12.32 -14.73 3.77
CA ARG A 60 -11.34 -15.63 3.12
C ARG A 60 -11.70 -17.11 3.28
N ARG A 61 -12.26 -17.49 4.43
CA ARG A 61 -12.76 -18.86 4.65
C ARG A 61 -13.94 -19.18 3.74
N GLN A 62 -14.92 -18.27 3.61
CA GLN A 62 -16.06 -18.46 2.72
C GLN A 62 -15.64 -18.66 1.27
N ILE A 63 -14.67 -17.87 0.79
CA ILE A 63 -14.10 -18.03 -0.56
C ILE A 63 -13.47 -19.41 -0.73
N LYS A 64 -12.67 -19.86 0.25
CA LYS A 64 -12.06 -21.21 0.22
C LYS A 64 -13.09 -22.33 0.24
N GLU A 65 -14.23 -22.13 0.91
CA GLU A 65 -15.36 -23.06 0.93
C GLU A 65 -16.22 -23.00 -0.35
N GLY A 66 -15.82 -22.24 -1.36
CA GLY A 66 -16.55 -22.10 -2.63
C GLY A 66 -17.78 -21.21 -2.56
N LYS A 67 -17.98 -20.48 -1.46
CA LYS A 67 -19.09 -19.54 -1.26
C LYS A 67 -18.79 -18.14 -1.81
N GLY A 68 -17.84 -18.04 -2.75
CA GLY A 68 -17.54 -16.82 -3.46
C GLY A 68 -18.64 -16.48 -4.47
N MET A 69 -18.69 -15.22 -4.87
CA MET A 69 -19.58 -14.73 -5.93
C MET A 69 -18.77 -14.54 -7.20
N SER A 70 -19.30 -14.97 -8.34
CA SER A 70 -18.70 -14.66 -9.64
C SER A 70 -18.84 -13.17 -9.96
N THR A 71 -17.97 -12.66 -10.82
CA THR A 71 -18.03 -11.25 -11.26
C THR A 71 -19.38 -10.90 -11.86
N LYS A 72 -20.02 -11.84 -12.59
CA LYS A 72 -21.34 -11.64 -13.19
C LYS A 72 -22.44 -11.47 -12.13
N GLU A 73 -22.47 -12.34 -11.12
CA GLU A 73 -23.43 -12.25 -10.01
C GLU A 73 -23.22 -11.00 -9.17
N LEU A 74 -21.96 -10.56 -9.03
CA LEU A 74 -21.62 -9.34 -8.29
C LEU A 74 -22.16 -8.09 -8.98
N VAL A 75 -22.00 -8.00 -10.29
CA VAL A 75 -22.49 -6.88 -11.11
C VAL A 75 -24.01 -6.78 -11.04
N GLU A 76 -24.72 -7.90 -11.18
CA GLU A 76 -26.18 -7.97 -11.06
C GLU A 76 -26.66 -7.56 -9.66
N ARG A 77 -25.98 -8.01 -8.60
CA ARG A 77 -26.32 -7.66 -7.21
C ARG A 77 -26.06 -6.19 -6.87
N LEU A 78 -25.03 -5.58 -7.46
CA LEU A 78 -24.66 -4.19 -7.21
C LEU A 78 -25.39 -3.21 -8.14
N GLY A 79 -26.13 -3.69 -9.13
CA GLY A 79 -26.84 -2.86 -10.11
C GLY A 79 -25.88 -2.09 -11.02
N LEU A 80 -24.70 -2.66 -11.29
CA LEU A 80 -23.66 -2.09 -12.14
C LEU A 80 -23.71 -2.62 -13.58
#